data_AF-T1CXM1-F1
#
_entry.id   AF-T1CXM1-F1
#
_cell.length_a   1.000
_cell.length_b   1.000
_cell.length_c   1.000
_cell.angle_alpha   90.00
_cell.angle_beta   90.00
_cell.angle_gamma   90.00
#
_symmetry.space_group_name_H-M   'P 1'
#
loop_
_entity.id
_entity.type
_entity.pdbx_description
1 polymer ?
#
loop_
_entity_poly.entity_id
_entity_poly.type
_entity_poly.pdbx_seq_one_letter_code
_entity_poly.pdbx_strand_id
1 'polypeptide(L)'
;MTSEREAYVYVQLPGTLDTVPAALLKVQTLPDGTQIGRFRYGDRYLQRAEAVALDPYRLPLDKTVHEFTQLKGIPGALRDASPDAWGRRVIEYKLECAAGDLHEIDYLLHGPQDGAGYLSFGLKVEPPAPS
;
A
#
# COMPACT_ATOMS: atom_id res chain seq x y z
N MET A 1 -1.44 20.15 12.29
CA MET A 1 -2.07 20.23 10.96
C MET A 1 -2.49 18.82 10.57
N THR A 2 -3.63 18.66 9.91
CA THR A 2 -4.02 17.36 9.35
C THR A 2 -3.26 17.15 8.03
N SER A 3 -2.63 16.00 7.83
CA SER A 3 -1.97 15.64 6.56
C SER A 3 -2.60 14.39 5.96
N GLU A 4 -2.59 14.29 4.63
CA GLU A 4 -3.06 13.12 3.88
C GLU A 4 -1.91 12.58 3.02
N ARG A 5 -1.75 11.26 3.03
CA ARG A 5 -0.87 10.53 2.13
C ARG A 5 -1.69 9.46 1.42
N GLU A 6 -1.33 9.13 0.19
CA GLU A 6 -2.01 8.10 -0.57
C GLU A 6 -1.03 7.23 -1.36
N ALA A 7 -1.43 5.98 -1.58
CA ALA A 7 -0.68 5.01 -2.37
C ALA A 7 -1.66 4.16 -3.18
N TYR A 8 -1.39 4.06 -4.48
CA TYR A 8 -2.00 3.02 -5.31
C TYR A 8 -1.34 1.69 -4.96
N VAL A 9 -2.17 0.67 -4.81
CA VAL A 9 -1.76 -0.70 -4.54
C VAL A 9 -1.87 -1.46 -5.84
N TYR A 10 -0.75 -2.02 -6.29
CA TYR A 10 -0.70 -2.88 -7.45
C TYR A 10 -0.62 -4.33 -7.01
N VAL A 11 -1.27 -5.20 -7.79
CA VAL A 11 -1.23 -6.65 -7.61
C VAL A 11 -0.69 -7.27 -8.88
N GLN A 12 0.32 -8.14 -8.76
CA GLN A 12 0.67 -9.05 -9.84
C GLN A 12 -0.35 -10.19 -9.87
N LEU A 13 -1.04 -10.37 -11.00
CA LEU A 13 -2.11 -11.37 -11.11
C LEU A 13 -1.53 -12.79 -11.01
N PRO A 14 -2.20 -13.72 -10.29
CA PRO A 14 -1.72 -15.09 -10.13
C PRO A 14 -1.48 -15.79 -11.47
N GLY A 15 -0.36 -16.49 -11.58
CA GLY A 15 0.00 -17.22 -12.81
C GLY A 15 0.43 -16.33 -13.97
N THR A 16 0.59 -15.02 -13.76
CA THR A 16 1.06 -14.07 -14.77
C THR A 16 2.21 -13.22 -14.23
N LEU A 17 2.84 -12.43 -15.10
CA LEU A 17 3.75 -11.34 -14.74
C LEU A 17 3.08 -9.97 -14.84
N ASP A 18 1.75 -9.95 -14.98
CA ASP A 18 0.99 -8.72 -15.20
C ASP A 18 0.69 -8.05 -13.86
N THR A 19 1.34 -6.92 -13.63
CA THR A 19 1.07 -6.03 -12.50
C THR A 19 -0.04 -5.05 -12.86
N VAL A 20 -1.11 -5.02 -12.08
CA VAL A 20 -2.30 -4.20 -12.35
C VAL A 20 -2.68 -3.36 -11.13
N PRO A 21 -3.29 -2.18 -11.32
CA PRO A 21 -3.85 -1.43 -10.20
C PRO A 21 -5.04 -2.17 -9.59
N ALA A 22 -4.96 -2.38 -8.28
CA ALA A 22 -5.95 -3.11 -7.51
C ALA A 22 -6.77 -2.21 -6.59
N ALA A 23 -6.12 -1.29 -5.88
CA ALA A 23 -6.78 -0.48 -4.85
C ALA A 23 -6.10 0.88 -4.64
N LEU A 24 -6.76 1.73 -3.86
CA LEU A 24 -6.22 2.97 -3.32
C LEU A 24 -6.23 2.90 -1.79
N LEU A 25 -5.08 3.19 -1.19
CA LEU A 25 -4.95 3.43 0.25
C LEU A 25 -4.76 4.93 0.48
N LYS A 26 -5.59 5.52 1.36
CA LYS A 26 -5.41 6.87 1.88
C LYS A 26 -5.16 6.81 3.37
N VAL A 27 -4.16 7.53 3.86
CA VAL A 27 -3.87 7.65 5.29
C VAL A 27 -3.92 9.11 5.69
N GLN A 28 -4.87 9.41 6.57
CA GLN A 28 -5.04 10.72 7.18
C GLN A 28 -4.36 10.73 8.55
N THR A 29 -3.50 11.72 8.80
CA THR A 29 -2.89 11.95 10.12
C THR A 29 -3.56 13.15 10.76
N LEU A 30 -4.20 12.92 11.90
CA LEU A 30 -4.87 13.95 12.70
C LEU A 30 -3.86 14.79 13.51
N PRO A 31 -4.26 15.98 14.03
CA PRO A 31 -3.36 16.83 14.79
C PRO A 31 -2.75 16.21 16.05
N ASP A 32 -3.41 15.20 16.62
CA ASP A 32 -2.95 14.43 17.79
C ASP A 32 -1.99 13.27 17.41
N GLY A 33 -1.68 13.11 16.11
CA GLY A 33 -0.84 12.03 15.59
C GLY A 33 -1.59 10.73 15.31
N THR A 34 -2.92 10.67 15.56
CA THR A 34 -3.74 9.50 15.20
C THR A 34 -3.79 9.34 13.69
N GLN A 35 -3.59 8.10 13.21
CA GLN A 35 -3.59 7.78 11.78
C GLN A 35 -4.78 6.91 11.41
N ILE A 36 -5.55 7.37 10.43
CA ILE A 36 -6.76 6.70 9.93
C ILE A 36 -6.56 6.37 8.47
N GLY A 37 -6.53 5.08 8.17
CA GLY A 37 -6.43 4.51 6.84
C GLY A 37 -7.79 4.25 6.23
N ARG A 38 -7.93 4.50 4.94
CA ARG A 38 -9.09 4.15 4.12
C ARG A 38 -8.61 3.40 2.89
N PHE A 39 -9.05 2.17 2.77
CA PHE A 39 -8.71 1.29 1.66
C PHE A 39 -9.96 0.98 0.85
N ARG A 40 -9.84 1.01 -0.48
CA ARG A 40 -10.90 0.55 -1.38
C ARG A 40 -10.32 -0.03 -2.67
N TYR A 41 -10.88 -1.15 -3.11
CA TYR A 41 -10.57 -1.72 -4.43
C TYR A 41 -11.08 -0.82 -5.57
N GLY A 42 -10.32 -0.76 -6.66
CA GLY A 42 -10.72 -0.07 -7.88
C GLY A 42 -11.84 -0.83 -8.60
N ASP A 43 -12.80 -0.10 -9.17
CA ASP A 43 -13.95 -0.72 -9.86
C ASP A 43 -13.52 -1.63 -11.03
N ARG A 44 -12.43 -1.28 -11.72
CA ARG A 44 -11.85 -2.11 -12.79
C ARG A 44 -11.23 -3.40 -12.26
N TYR A 45 -10.65 -3.37 -11.05
CA TYR A 45 -10.07 -4.56 -10.44
C TYR A 45 -11.17 -5.53 -10.02
N LEU A 46 -12.25 -5.02 -9.41
CA LEU A 46 -13.43 -5.81 -9.01
C LEU A 46 -14.16 -6.47 -10.20
N GLN A 47 -13.95 -5.99 -11.42
CA GLN A 47 -14.52 -6.56 -12.66
C GLN A 47 -13.66 -7.65 -13.29
N ARG A 48 -12.43 -7.88 -12.81
CA ARG A 48 -11.53 -8.92 -13.35
C ARG A 48 -11.98 -10.29 -12.88
N ALA A 49 -11.95 -11.27 -13.79
CA ALA A 49 -12.21 -12.67 -13.44
C ALA A 49 -11.11 -13.23 -12.51
N GLU A 50 -9.90 -12.70 -12.65
CA GLU A 50 -8.70 -13.08 -11.91
C GLU A 50 -8.46 -12.22 -10.66
N ALA A 51 -9.45 -11.39 -10.25
CA ALA A 51 -9.33 -10.57 -9.06
C ALA A 51 -9.15 -11.43 -7.81
N VAL A 52 -8.18 -11.08 -6.97
CA VAL A 52 -7.90 -11.79 -5.71
C VAL A 52 -8.06 -10.82 -4.55
N ALA A 53 -8.80 -11.24 -3.52
CA ALA A 53 -8.87 -10.49 -2.27
C ALA A 53 -7.51 -10.53 -1.57
N LEU A 54 -6.98 -9.37 -1.17
CA LEU A 54 -5.73 -9.27 -0.41
C LEU A 54 -5.85 -9.93 0.96
N ASP A 55 -7.02 -9.80 1.57
CA ASP A 55 -7.42 -10.49 2.79
C ASP A 55 -8.92 -10.78 2.65
N PRO A 56 -9.35 -12.02 2.35
CA PRO A 56 -10.75 -12.35 2.14
C PRO A 56 -11.67 -12.02 3.33
N TYR A 57 -11.12 -11.89 4.53
CA TYR A 57 -11.88 -11.64 5.75
C TYR A 57 -11.95 -10.15 6.10
N ARG A 58 -10.83 -9.42 5.96
CA ARG A 58 -10.76 -7.99 6.32
C ARG A 58 -10.90 -7.05 5.13
N LEU A 59 -10.63 -7.53 3.93
CA LEU A 59 -10.64 -6.79 2.66
C LEU A 59 -11.34 -7.64 1.56
N PRO A 60 -12.61 -8.04 1.75
CA PRO A 60 -13.34 -8.77 0.72
C PRO A 60 -13.43 -7.95 -0.57
N LEU A 61 -13.54 -8.62 -1.72
CA LEU A 61 -13.73 -7.97 -3.02
C LEU A 61 -15.13 -7.34 -3.09
N ASP A 62 -15.24 -6.12 -2.58
CA ASP A 62 -16.46 -5.34 -2.59
C ASP A 62 -16.18 -3.87 -2.92
N LYS A 63 -17.25 -3.07 -3.00
CA LYS A 63 -17.18 -1.64 -3.29
C LYS A 63 -17.05 -0.78 -2.02
N THR A 64 -16.89 -1.41 -0.87
CA THR A 64 -16.89 -0.74 0.44
C THR A 64 -15.54 -0.06 0.67
N VAL A 65 -15.58 1.09 1.36
CA VAL A 65 -14.36 1.70 1.90
C VAL A 65 -14.11 1.08 3.27
N HIS A 66 -12.99 0.38 3.41
CA HIS A 66 -12.57 -0.26 4.65
C HIS A 66 -11.69 0.73 5.44
N GLU A 67 -12.08 1.03 6.68
CA GLU A 67 -11.35 1.96 7.55
C GLU A 67 -10.47 1.20 8.56
N PHE A 68 -9.24 1.70 8.75
CA PHE A 68 -8.23 1.10 9.63
C PHE A 68 -7.66 2.16 10.57
N THR A 69 -7.70 1.90 11.86
CA THR A 69 -7.09 2.76 12.90
C THR A 69 -5.91 2.09 13.60
N GLN A 70 -5.77 0.77 13.43
CA GLN A 70 -4.62 0.01 13.89
C GLN A 70 -3.47 0.10 12.89
N LEU A 71 -2.27 -0.31 13.33
CA LEU A 71 -1.09 -0.42 12.45
C LEU A 71 -0.81 0.85 11.63
N LYS A 72 -1.01 2.02 12.24
CA LYS A 72 -0.78 3.33 11.59
C LYS A 72 -1.70 3.59 10.39
N GLY A 73 -2.90 3.01 10.42
CA GLY A 73 -3.87 3.11 9.32
C GLY A 73 -3.54 2.21 8.13
N ILE A 74 -2.66 1.23 8.29
CA ILE A 74 -2.29 0.32 7.21
C ILE A 74 -2.97 -1.04 7.43
N PRO A 75 -3.73 -1.58 6.45
CA PRO A 75 -4.23 -2.94 6.53
C PRO A 75 -3.09 -3.95 6.69
N GLY A 76 -3.29 -5.00 7.48
CA GLY A 76 -2.25 -6.01 7.75
C GLY A 76 -1.63 -6.59 6.47
N ALA A 77 -2.48 -6.99 5.51
CA ALA A 77 -2.04 -7.54 4.23
C ALA A 77 -1.13 -6.59 3.42
N LEU A 78 -1.29 -5.27 3.55
CA LEU A 78 -0.40 -4.30 2.89
C LEU A 78 0.89 -4.10 3.69
N ARG A 79 0.78 -4.12 5.03
CA ARG A 79 1.93 -3.99 5.93
C ARG A 79 2.92 -5.15 5.78
N ASP A 80 2.44 -6.34 5.43
CA ASP A 80 3.29 -7.51 5.20
C ASP A 80 4.25 -7.31 4.00
N ALA A 81 3.93 -6.40 3.08
CA ALA A 81 4.82 -5.98 1.99
C ALA A 81 5.78 -4.84 2.39
N SER A 82 5.70 -4.34 3.63
CA SER A 82 6.59 -3.29 4.11
C SER A 82 8.01 -3.81 4.31
N PRO A 83 9.05 -3.00 4.01
CA PRO A 83 10.43 -3.40 4.24
C PRO A 83 10.71 -3.69 5.72
N ASP A 84 11.65 -4.62 5.94
CA ASP A 84 12.19 -4.93 7.25
C ASP A 84 13.06 -3.79 7.82
N ALA A 85 13.61 -3.98 9.02
CA ALA A 85 14.41 -2.95 9.68
C ALA A 85 15.65 -2.51 8.87
N TRP A 86 16.23 -3.41 8.06
CA TRP A 86 17.37 -3.06 7.22
C TRP A 86 16.91 -2.30 5.97
N GLY A 87 15.86 -2.76 5.30
CA GLY A 87 15.27 -2.08 4.14
C GLY A 87 14.78 -0.67 4.47
N ARG A 88 14.19 -0.46 5.65
CA ARG A 88 13.79 0.87 6.14
C ARG A 88 14.98 1.81 6.26
N ARG A 89 16.09 1.36 6.83
CA ARG A 89 17.33 2.15 6.93
C ARG A 89 17.91 2.51 5.57
N VAL A 90 17.84 1.60 4.61
CA VAL A 90 18.28 1.87 3.23
C VAL A 90 17.42 2.96 2.59
N ILE A 91 16.11 2.92 2.79
CA ILE A 91 15.18 3.95 2.32
C ILE A 91 15.46 5.29 2.99
N GLU A 92 15.59 5.32 4.32
CA GLU A 92 15.89 6.54 5.08
C GLU A 92 17.19 7.19 4.64
N TYR A 93 18.24 6.37 4.45
CA TYR A 93 19.52 6.84 3.93
C TYR A 93 19.39 7.44 2.53
N LYS A 94 18.65 6.78 1.62
CA LYS A 94 18.42 7.27 0.25
C LYS A 94 17.63 8.58 0.20
N LEU A 95 16.75 8.81 1.17
CA LEU A 95 15.91 10.01 1.26
C LEU A 95 16.52 11.10 2.14
N GLU A 96 17.73 10.90 2.67
CA GLU A 96 18.43 11.84 3.55
C GLU A 96 17.59 12.28 4.76
N CYS A 97 16.76 11.38 5.31
CA CYS A 97 15.92 11.64 6.48
C CYS A 97 16.42 10.92 7.74
N ALA A 98 15.99 11.36 8.92
CA ALA A 98 16.35 10.68 10.16
C ALA A 98 15.54 9.39 10.34
N ALA A 99 16.10 8.46 11.10
CA ALA A 99 15.45 7.19 11.37
C ALA A 99 14.10 7.40 12.07
N GLY A 100 13.02 6.88 11.46
CA GLY A 100 11.66 7.02 11.97
C GLY A 100 10.92 8.31 11.59
N ASP A 101 11.49 9.18 10.75
CA ASP A 101 10.81 10.40 10.26
C ASP A 101 9.73 10.12 9.22
N LEU A 102 9.70 8.91 8.66
CA LEU A 102 8.76 8.50 7.61
C LEU A 102 7.50 7.87 8.18
N HIS A 103 6.36 8.12 7.51
CA HIS A 103 5.13 7.41 7.84
C HIS A 103 5.17 6.00 7.25
N GLU A 104 4.38 5.08 7.80
CA GLU A 104 4.36 3.69 7.33
C GLU A 104 4.10 3.55 5.83
N ILE A 105 3.20 4.38 5.28
CA ILE A 105 2.88 4.42 3.84
C ILE A 105 4.06 4.86 2.97
N ASP A 106 4.99 5.65 3.51
CA ASP A 106 6.18 6.09 2.75
C ASP A 106 7.14 4.93 2.55
N TYR A 107 7.29 4.05 3.56
CA TYR A 107 8.08 2.84 3.39
C TYR A 107 7.48 1.87 2.36
N LEU A 108 6.15 1.82 2.22
CA LEU A 108 5.50 1.06 1.15
C LEU A 108 5.82 1.65 -0.23
N LEU A 109 5.75 2.98 -0.37
CA LEU A 109 6.01 3.69 -1.63
C LEU A 109 7.47 3.60 -2.09
N HIS A 110 8.41 3.55 -1.15
CA HIS A 110 9.85 3.44 -1.42
C HIS A 110 10.40 2.01 -1.32
N GLY A 111 9.53 1.05 -1.01
CA GLY A 111 9.85 -0.37 -1.01
C GLY A 111 10.21 -0.90 -2.40
N PRO A 112 10.84 -2.08 -2.47
CA PRO A 112 11.16 -2.73 -3.74
C PRO A 112 9.89 -2.97 -4.56
N GLN A 113 9.93 -2.61 -5.85
CA GLN A 113 8.83 -2.83 -6.79
C GLN A 113 8.72 -4.31 -7.22
N ASP A 114 9.77 -5.08 -6.94
CA ASP A 114 9.94 -6.53 -7.12
C ASP A 114 10.04 -7.28 -5.77
N GLY A 115 9.55 -6.67 -4.69
CA GLY A 115 9.63 -7.23 -3.34
C GLY A 115 8.97 -8.61 -3.22
N ALA A 116 9.35 -9.35 -2.17
CA ALA A 116 8.76 -10.67 -1.90
C ALA A 116 7.24 -10.56 -1.67
N GLY A 117 6.45 -11.02 -2.63
CA GLY A 117 4.99 -11.00 -2.61
C GLY A 117 4.39 -10.68 -3.98
N TYR A 118 3.07 -10.51 -4.03
CA TYR A 118 2.34 -10.09 -5.23
C TYR A 118 1.97 -8.59 -5.19
N LEU A 119 2.53 -7.81 -4.27
CA LEU A 119 2.15 -6.42 -4.01
C LEU A 119 3.30 -5.45 -4.29
N SER A 120 2.95 -4.34 -4.95
CA SER A 120 3.81 -3.16 -5.08
C SER A 120 2.97 -1.88 -4.96
N PHE A 121 3.63 -0.74 -4.80
CA PHE A 121 2.97 0.52 -4.47
C PHE A 121 3.52 1.68 -5.29
N GLY A 122 2.67 2.64 -5.58
CA GLY A 122 3.08 3.84 -6.30
C GLY A 122 2.14 5.03 -6.15
N LEU A 123 2.59 6.16 -6.68
CA LEU A 123 1.89 7.44 -6.61
C LEU A 123 0.88 7.66 -7.75
N LYS A 124 0.85 6.76 -8.74
CA LYS A 124 0.02 6.88 -9.94
C LYS A 124 -0.89 5.66 -10.09
N VAL A 125 -2.02 5.82 -10.79
CA VAL A 125 -2.89 4.67 -11.12
C VAL A 125 -2.16 3.60 -11.90
N GLU A 126 -1.32 3.99 -12.85
CA GLU A 126 -0.63 3.05 -13.72
C GLU A 126 0.67 2.58 -13.06
N PRO A 127 0.89 1.26 -12.92
CA PRO A 127 2.13 0.74 -12.36
C PRO A 127 3.30 1.13 -13.25
N PRO A 128 4.48 1.39 -12.66
CA PRO A 128 5.69 1.61 -13.45
C PRO A 128 6.01 0.36 -14.27
N ALA A 129 6.66 0.55 -15.43
CA ALA A 129 7.16 -0.57 -16.21
C ALA A 129 8.14 -1.41 -15.37
N PRO A 130 8.14 -2.75 -15.51
CA PRO A 130 9.12 -3.59 -14.83
C PRO A 130 10.53 -3.14 -15.23
N SER A 131 11.37 -2.91 -14.22
CA SER A 131 12.78 -2.50 -14.37
C SER A 131 13.69 -3.65 -14.73
#